data_AF-A0A2V5Q739-F1
#
_entry.id   AF-A0A2V5Q739-F1
#
_cell.length_a   1.000
_cell.length_b   1.000
_cell.length_c   1.000
_cell.angle_alpha   90.00
_cell.angle_beta   90.00
_cell.angle_gamma   90.00
#
_symmetry.space_group_name_H-M   'P 1'
#
loop_
_entity.id
_entity.type
_entity.pdbx_description
1 polymer ?
#
loop_
_entity_poly.entity_id
_entity_poly.type
_entity_poly.pdbx_seq_one_letter_code
_entity_poly.pdbx_strand_id
1 'polypeptide(L)'
;METFGGNLGDLKNEEALEKIPGIGKAIAAKIKELVETGSLRFFEDLRSEFPAEILELFSLSGLGAKKVKSLYEQLGVSSIAQLQTACEAGRVAELPGFGKTTQEKLSTAIAERTKHAGSFQLGSIAAEA
;
A
#
# COMPACT_ATOMS: atom_id res chain seq x y z
N MET A 1 -12.14 -10.35 -9.77
CA MET A 1 -11.68 -9.64 -10.98
C MET A 1 -12.78 -8.69 -11.38
N GLU A 2 -12.60 -7.40 -11.13
CA GLU A 2 -13.50 -6.37 -11.66
C GLU A 2 -13.28 -6.32 -13.16
N THR A 3 -14.30 -6.68 -13.95
CA THR A 3 -14.21 -6.72 -15.41
C THR A 3 -14.36 -5.32 -15.98
N PHE A 4 -13.32 -4.83 -16.65
CA PHE A 4 -13.37 -3.62 -17.46
C PHE A 4 -14.27 -3.85 -18.67
N GLY A 5 -15.39 -3.14 -18.76
CA GLY A 5 -16.39 -3.30 -19.82
C GLY A 5 -16.07 -2.59 -21.15
N GLY A 6 -14.88 -2.01 -21.29
CA GLY A 6 -14.43 -1.28 -22.49
C GLY A 6 -13.35 -2.02 -23.28
N ASN A 7 -13.02 -1.54 -24.47
CA ASN A 7 -11.90 -2.04 -25.27
C ASN A 7 -10.59 -1.33 -24.85
N LEU A 8 -9.49 -2.07 -24.76
CA LEU A 8 -8.17 -1.49 -24.46
C LEU A 8 -7.73 -0.44 -25.52
N GLY A 9 -8.18 -0.57 -26.76
CA GLY A 9 -7.92 0.41 -27.81
C GLY A 9 -8.55 1.80 -27.56
N ASP A 10 -9.62 1.85 -26.77
CA ASP A 10 -10.35 3.08 -26.47
C ASP A 10 -9.71 3.90 -25.35
N LEU A 11 -8.68 3.37 -24.67
CA LEU A 11 -8.02 4.06 -23.55
C LEU A 11 -7.27 5.34 -23.97
N LYS A 12 -7.05 5.55 -25.27
CA LYS A 12 -6.49 6.79 -25.82
C LYS A 12 -7.56 7.86 -26.07
N ASN A 13 -8.83 7.48 -26.04
CA ASN A 13 -9.95 8.36 -26.33
C ASN A 13 -10.66 8.75 -25.03
N GLU A 14 -10.45 9.99 -24.59
CA GLU A 14 -11.05 10.53 -23.37
C GLU A 14 -12.58 10.48 -23.39
N GLU A 15 -13.21 10.75 -24.54
CA GLU A 15 -14.67 10.71 -24.67
C GLU A 15 -15.24 9.28 -24.56
N ALA A 16 -14.45 8.28 -24.94
CA ALA A 16 -14.82 6.88 -24.76
C ALA A 16 -14.67 6.46 -23.29
N LEU A 17 -13.62 6.92 -22.63
CA LEU A 17 -13.37 6.69 -21.20
C LEU A 17 -14.44 7.35 -20.32
N GLU A 18 -14.87 8.56 -20.64
CA GLU A 18 -15.91 9.29 -19.88
C GLU A 18 -17.29 8.61 -19.92
N LYS A 19 -17.54 7.72 -20.88
CA LYS A 19 -18.77 6.92 -20.95
C LYS A 19 -18.77 5.76 -19.95
N ILE A 20 -17.62 5.44 -19.36
CA ILE A 20 -17.49 4.36 -18.38
C ILE A 20 -18.00 4.88 -17.03
N PRO A 21 -19.00 4.21 -16.41
CA PRO A 21 -19.51 4.63 -15.11
C PRO A 21 -18.40 4.65 -14.06
N GLY A 22 -18.22 5.80 -13.40
CA GLY A 22 -17.15 6.03 -12.42
C GLY A 22 -15.89 6.70 -12.98
N ILE A 23 -15.78 6.88 -14.29
CA ILE A 23 -14.65 7.60 -14.93
C ILE A 23 -15.15 8.96 -15.41
N GLY A 24 -14.72 10.02 -14.71
CA GLY A 24 -14.92 11.40 -15.15
C GLY A 24 -13.69 11.96 -15.89
N LYS A 25 -13.81 13.18 -16.42
CA LYS A 25 -12.75 13.91 -17.15
C LYS A 25 -11.36 13.80 -16.53
N ALA A 26 -11.25 14.02 -15.22
CA ALA A 26 -9.96 13.99 -14.52
C ALA A 26 -9.33 12.59 -14.50
N ILE A 27 -10.14 11.53 -14.41
CA ILE A 27 -9.64 10.14 -14.43
C ILE A 27 -9.31 9.74 -15.87
N ALA A 28 -10.16 10.12 -16.83
CA ALA A 28 -9.94 9.87 -18.26
C ALA A 28 -8.61 10.48 -18.75
N ALA A 29 -8.34 11.74 -18.38
CA ALA A 29 -7.08 12.41 -18.71
C ALA A 29 -5.84 11.69 -18.13
N LYS A 30 -5.92 11.22 -16.87
CA LYS A 30 -4.83 10.46 -16.23
C LYS A 30 -4.60 9.10 -16.88
N ILE A 31 -5.68 8.41 -17.27
CA ILE A 31 -5.59 7.13 -18.00
C ILE A 31 -4.90 7.34 -19.35
N LYS A 32 -5.30 8.38 -20.09
CA LYS A 32 -4.66 8.72 -21.37
C LYS A 32 -3.18 9.03 -21.19
N GLU A 33 -2.81 9.87 -20.22
CA GLU A 33 -1.40 10.18 -19.91
C GLU A 33 -0.60 8.90 -19.64
N LEU A 34 -1.16 7.98 -18.85
CA LEU A 34 -0.51 6.72 -18.52
C LEU A 34 -0.34 5.82 -19.74
N VAL A 35 -1.31 5.78 -20.65
CA VAL A 35 -1.25 4.99 -21.89
C VAL A 35 -0.30 5.60 -22.92
N GLU A 36 -0.22 6.93 -23.01
CA GLU A 36 0.64 7.62 -23.97
C GLU A 36 2.10 7.67 -23.53
N THR A 37 2.35 7.92 -22.24
CA THR A 37 3.70 8.15 -21.71
C THR A 37 4.28 6.96 -20.96
N GLY A 38 3.44 6.01 -20.55
CA GLY A 38 3.84 4.93 -19.64
C GLY A 38 4.05 5.37 -18.20
N SER A 39 3.80 6.64 -17.87
CA SER A 39 3.99 7.22 -16.54
C SER A 39 2.85 8.16 -16.17
N LEU A 40 2.70 8.50 -14.89
CA LEU A 40 1.71 9.46 -14.44
C LEU A 40 2.39 10.47 -13.52
N ARG A 41 2.53 11.72 -13.97
CA ARG A 41 3.24 12.76 -13.19
C ARG A 41 2.65 12.94 -11.81
N PHE A 42 1.32 12.97 -11.72
CA PHE A 42 0.62 13.07 -10.45
C PHE A 42 1.01 11.95 -9.46
N PHE A 43 1.26 10.72 -9.95
CA PHE A 43 1.71 9.63 -9.12
C PHE A 43 3.18 9.78 -8.72
N GLU A 44 4.05 10.17 -9.65
CA GLU A 44 5.48 10.38 -9.38
C GLU A 44 5.71 11.53 -8.38
N ASP A 45 5.00 12.65 -8.54
CA ASP A 45 5.07 13.79 -7.63
C ASP A 45 4.61 13.38 -6.23
N LEU A 46 3.44 12.74 -6.13
CA LEU A 46 2.91 12.27 -4.84
C LEU A 46 3.81 11.21 -4.21
N ARG A 47 4.40 10.31 -5.00
CA ARG A 47 5.35 9.31 -4.52
C ARG A 47 6.62 9.96 -3.97
N SER A 48 7.06 11.07 -4.56
CA SER A 48 8.27 11.79 -4.15
C SER A 48 8.09 12.53 -2.82
N GLU A 49 6.85 12.81 -2.40
CA GLU A 49 6.56 13.41 -1.10
C GLU A 49 6.78 12.46 0.08
N PHE A 50 6.87 11.14 -0.16
CA PHE A 50 7.02 10.14 0.88
C PHE A 50 8.27 9.28 0.70
N PRO A 51 8.90 8.80 1.80
CA PRO A 51 9.96 7.81 1.73
C PRO A 51 9.48 6.54 1.04
N ALA A 52 10.29 5.95 0.16
CA ALA A 52 9.92 4.73 -0.58
C ALA A 52 9.52 3.56 0.34
N GLU A 53 10.12 3.49 1.53
CA GLU A 53 9.89 2.47 2.55
C GLU A 53 8.49 2.54 3.18
N ILE A 54 7.80 3.69 3.09
CA ILE A 54 6.49 3.87 3.72
C ILE A 54 5.45 2.93 3.10
N LEU A 55 5.64 2.58 1.82
CA LEU A 55 4.76 1.66 1.10
C LEU A 55 4.83 0.25 1.69
N GLU A 56 5.97 -0.13 2.29
CA GLU A 56 6.10 -1.43 2.95
C GLU A 56 5.19 -1.54 4.18
N LEU A 57 4.85 -0.42 4.83
CA LEU A 57 3.93 -0.42 5.96
C LEU A 57 2.52 -0.89 5.55
N PHE A 58 2.10 -0.60 4.32
CA PHE A 58 0.81 -1.08 3.78
C PHE A 58 0.78 -2.58 3.52
N SER A 59 1.93 -3.26 3.50
CA SER A 59 1.98 -4.73 3.42
C SER A 59 1.62 -5.41 4.74
N LEU A 60 1.63 -4.68 5.86
CA LEU A 60 1.28 -5.21 7.17
C LEU A 60 -0.23 -5.23 7.35
N SER A 61 -0.75 -6.37 7.81
CA SER A 61 -2.17 -6.52 8.11
C SER A 61 -2.60 -5.56 9.22
N GLY A 62 -3.73 -4.88 9.02
CA GLY A 62 -4.24 -3.90 9.98
C GLY A 62 -3.68 -2.47 9.86
N LEU A 63 -2.75 -2.21 8.91
CA LEU A 63 -2.33 -0.86 8.53
C LEU A 63 -3.02 -0.40 7.25
N GLY A 64 -4.01 0.48 7.41
CA GLY A 64 -4.59 1.24 6.31
C GLY A 64 -4.04 2.67 6.26
N ALA A 65 -4.36 3.41 5.19
CA ALA A 65 -3.86 4.77 4.95
C ALA A 65 -4.00 5.72 6.15
N LYS A 66 -5.12 5.66 6.88
CA LYS A 66 -5.34 6.48 8.08
C LYS A 66 -4.34 6.18 9.20
N LYS A 67 -4.07 4.90 9.46
CA LYS A 67 -3.15 4.46 10.53
C LYS A 67 -1.71 4.75 10.16
N VAL A 68 -1.32 4.49 8.90
CA VAL A 68 0.01 4.84 8.38
C VAL A 68 0.24 6.35 8.49
N LYS A 69 -0.75 7.17 8.11
CA LYS A 69 -0.69 8.62 8.28
C LYS A 69 -0.45 9.02 9.74
N SER A 70 -1.21 8.46 10.70
CA SER A 70 -1.02 8.74 12.12
C SER A 70 0.36 8.34 12.63
N LEU A 71 0.90 7.20 12.20
CA LEU A 71 2.24 6.74 12.56
C LEU A 71 3.33 7.68 12.01
N TYR A 72 3.17 8.10 10.75
CA TYR A 72 4.10 9.01 10.10
C TYR A 72 4.08 10.40 10.75
N GLU A 73 2.90 10.99 10.94
CA GLU A 73 2.77 12.35 11.47
C GLU A 73 3.11 12.46 12.97
N GLN A 74 2.74 11.46 13.79
CA GLN A 74 2.87 11.55 15.24
C GLN A 74 4.15 10.89 15.79
N LEU A 75 4.61 9.80 15.16
CA LEU A 75 5.78 9.05 15.62
C LEU A 75 6.97 9.16 14.64
N GLY A 76 6.80 9.76 13.46
CA GLY A 76 7.85 9.84 12.45
C GLY A 76 8.21 8.47 11.87
N VAL A 77 7.31 7.49 11.95
CA VAL A 77 7.56 6.12 11.49
C VAL A 77 7.32 6.06 9.98
N SER A 78 8.40 5.83 9.23
CA SER A 78 8.40 5.66 7.78
C SER A 78 8.85 4.28 7.31
N SER A 79 9.33 3.41 8.21
CA SER A 79 9.80 2.07 7.88
C SER A 79 9.36 1.01 8.90
N ILE A 80 9.44 -0.26 8.50
CA ILE A 80 9.05 -1.39 9.36
C ILE A 80 9.97 -1.51 10.58
N ALA A 81 11.26 -1.22 10.41
CA ALA A 81 12.21 -1.23 11.53
C ALA A 81 11.84 -0.16 12.57
N GLN A 82 11.52 1.05 12.12
CA GLN A 82 11.07 2.12 13.02
C GLN A 82 9.74 1.78 13.70
N LEU A 83 8.82 1.14 12.97
CA LEU A 83 7.56 0.66 13.52
C LEU A 83 7.78 -0.40 14.60
N GLN A 84 8.70 -1.33 14.39
CA GLN A 84 9.06 -2.35 15.37
C GLN A 84 9.59 -1.69 16.66
N THR A 85 10.55 -0.76 16.55
CA THR A 85 11.08 -0.03 17.71
C THR A 85 9.97 0.77 18.42
N ALA A 86 9.06 1.39 17.69
CA ALA A 86 7.95 2.13 18.28
C ALA A 86 6.95 1.20 19.01
N CYS A 87 6.73 -0.01 18.50
CA CYS A 87 5.93 -1.03 19.16
C CYS A 87 6.63 -1.56 20.44
N GLU A 88 7.93 -1.84 20.38
CA GLU A 88 8.72 -2.28 21.54
C GLU A 88 8.75 -1.23 22.65
N ALA A 89 8.81 0.06 22.27
CA ALA A 89 8.73 1.18 23.19
C ALA A 89 7.31 1.47 23.72
N GLY A 90 6.28 0.75 23.25
CA GLY A 90 4.89 0.96 23.67
C GLY A 90 4.21 2.22 23.11
N ARG A 91 4.91 3.00 22.29
CA ARG A 91 4.45 4.31 21.79
C ARG A 91 3.31 4.19 20.80
N VAL A 92 3.21 3.07 20.08
CA VAL A 92 2.14 2.82 19.12
C VAL A 92 0.79 2.68 19.84
N ALA A 93 0.74 2.04 21.01
CA ALA A 93 -0.48 1.86 21.78
C ALA A 93 -1.02 3.18 22.37
N GLU A 94 -0.16 4.18 22.56
CA GLU A 94 -0.54 5.51 23.05
C GLU A 94 -1.25 6.35 21.99
N LEU A 95 -1.13 5.98 20.70
CA LEU A 95 -1.77 6.70 19.62
C LEU A 95 -3.30 6.49 19.60
N PRO A 96 -4.07 7.55 19.30
CA PRO A 96 -5.52 7.43 19.16
C PRO A 96 -5.87 6.46 18.02
N GLY A 97 -6.67 5.43 18.34
CA GLY A 97 -7.11 4.42 17.37
C GLY A 97 -6.16 3.22 17.18
N PHE A 98 -5.08 3.13 17.97
CA PHE A 98 -4.23 1.94 18.05
C PHE A 98 -4.55 1.14 19.32
N GLY A 99 -4.18 1.63 20.50
CA GLY A 99 -4.33 0.85 21.74
C GLY A 99 -3.47 -0.43 21.76
N LYS A 100 -3.46 -1.12 22.91
CA LYS A 100 -2.58 -2.28 23.15
C LYS A 100 -2.83 -3.44 22.19
N THR A 101 -4.09 -3.79 21.96
CA THR A 101 -4.46 -4.91 21.06
C THR A 101 -3.99 -4.69 19.63
N THR A 102 -4.06 -3.45 19.12
CA THR A 102 -3.59 -3.16 17.76
C THR A 102 -2.07 -3.23 17.70
N GLN A 103 -1.37 -2.70 18.72
CA GLN A 103 0.08 -2.80 18.79
C GLN A 103 0.55 -4.26 18.82
N GLU A 104 -0.09 -5.13 19.62
CA GLU A 104 0.23 -6.56 19.66
C GLU A 104 0.03 -7.23 18.29
N LYS A 105 -1.09 -6.93 17.61
CA LYS A 105 -1.35 -7.43 16.25
C LYS A 105 -0.28 -6.96 15.26
N LEU A 106 0.16 -5.71 15.38
CA LEU A 106 1.22 -5.13 14.57
C LEU A 106 2.56 -5.82 14.81
N SER A 107 2.96 -6.03 16.07
CA SER A 107 4.18 -6.76 16.41
C SER A 107 4.15 -8.19 15.85
N THR A 108 3.01 -8.88 15.96
CA THR A 108 2.82 -10.20 15.36
C THR A 108 2.94 -10.16 13.83
N ALA A 109 2.28 -9.21 13.17
CA ALA A 109 2.34 -9.06 11.71
C ALA A 109 3.78 -8.77 11.21
N ILE A 110 4.54 -7.96 11.95
CA ILE A 110 5.95 -7.71 11.65
C ILE A 110 6.76 -9.01 11.80
N ALA A 111 6.55 -9.78 12.87
CA ALA A 111 7.23 -11.05 13.08
C ALA A 111 6.89 -12.10 12.00
N GLU A 112 5.63 -12.19 11.59
CA GLU A 112 5.20 -13.07 10.49
C GLU A 112 5.86 -12.66 9.17
N ARG A 113 5.89 -11.37 8.86
CA ARG A 113 6.58 -10.87 7.66
C ARG A 113 8.07 -11.26 7.67
N THR A 114 8.77 -11.11 8.79
CA THR A 114 10.18 -11.51 8.90
C THR A 114 10.36 -13.01 8.71
N LYS A 115 9.45 -13.84 9.22
CA LYS A 115 9.47 -15.30 8.99
C LYS A 115 9.28 -15.67 7.52
N HIS A 116 8.46 -14.92 6.78
CA HIS A 116 8.17 -15.18 5.37
C HIS A 116 9.15 -14.48 4.39
N ALA A 117 9.81 -13.40 4.81
CA ALA A 117 10.78 -12.67 3.98
C ALA A 117 12.10 -13.44 3.77
N GLY A 118 12.42 -14.40 4.65
CA GLY A 118 13.66 -15.17 4.61
C GLY A 118 13.56 -16.57 4.01
N SER A 119 12.37 -17.14 3.86
CA SER A 119 12.24 -18.50 3.34
C SER A 119 10.94 -18.70 2.55
N PHE A 120 11.05 -18.66 1.23
CA PHE A 120 10.25 -19.57 0.41
C PHE A 120 10.74 -20.98 0.75
N GLN A 121 10.06 -21.66 1.68
CA GLN A 121 10.38 -23.05 2.03
C GLN A 121 9.98 -23.97 0.88
N LEU A 122 10.83 -24.05 -0.15
CA LEU A 122 10.79 -25.12 -1.16
C LEU A 122 10.80 -26.51 -0.53
N GLY A 123 11.31 -26.64 0.70
CA GLY A 123 11.34 -27.90 1.45
C GLY A 123 10.04 -28.32 2.11
N SER A 124 9.07 -27.41 2.36
CA SER A 124 7.82 -27.78 3.08
C SER A 124 6.69 -28.25 2.17
N ILE A 125 6.87 -28.13 0.84
CA ILE A 125 5.91 -28.62 -0.17
C ILE A 125 6.38 -29.94 -0.85
N ALA A 126 7.59 -30.42 -0.56
CA ALA A 126 8.13 -31.66 -1.12
C ALA A 126 8.03 -32.88 -0.20
N ALA A 127 7.44 -32.73 1.01
CA ALA A 127 7.31 -33.81 1.98
C ALA A 127 5.95 -34.54 1.95
N GLU A 128 5.03 -34.13 1.07
CA GLU A 128 3.79 -34.87 0.77
C GLU A 128 3.64 -35.04 -0.74
N ALA A 129 4.41 -35.97 -1.31
CA ALA A 129 4.18 -36.57 -2.63
C ALA A 129 4.57 -38.05 -2.59
#